data_AF-A0A853FKF8-F1
#
_entry.id   AF-A0A853FKF8-F1
#
_cell.length_a   1.000
_cell.length_b   1.000
_cell.length_c   1.000
_cell.angle_alpha   90.00
_cell.angle_beta   90.00
_cell.angle_gamma   90.00
#
_symmetry.space_group_name_H-M   'P 1'
#
loop_
_entity.id
_entity.type
_entity.pdbx_description
1 polymer ?
#
loop_
_entity_poly.entity_id
_entity_poly.type
_entity_poly.pdbx_seq_one_letter_code
_entity_poly.pdbx_strand_id
1 'polypeptide(L)'
;MNRTNIEHAAYAVLMQAVIGLISGNWWIGAAFGAAFFLGREHAQREYHLGDPSHLPPWRAFDVWNWTTDARLDLLCPVAAVLVLAGVAGYVEGF
;
A
#
# COMPACT_ATOMS: atom_id res chain seq x y z
N MET A 1 -4.01 -11.22 -11.55
CA MET A 1 -3.22 -9.97 -11.61
C MET A 1 -3.77 -9.17 -12.76
N ASN A 2 -4.36 -8.01 -12.47
CA ASN A 2 -5.04 -7.19 -13.45
C ASN A 2 -4.24 -5.91 -13.71
N ARG A 3 -4.66 -5.14 -14.73
CA ARG A 3 -4.05 -3.85 -15.07
C ARG A 3 -4.04 -2.89 -13.87
N THR A 4 -5.11 -2.89 -13.08
CA THR A 4 -5.27 -2.08 -11.87
C THR A 4 -4.18 -2.35 -10.83
N ASN A 5 -3.78 -3.60 -10.64
CA ASN A 5 -2.75 -3.98 -9.67
C ASN A 5 -1.39 -3.38 -10.02
N ILE A 6 -1.09 -3.29 -11.33
CA ILE A 6 0.14 -2.67 -11.84
C ILE A 6 0.08 -1.16 -11.68
N GLU A 7 -1.07 -0.54 -11.97
CA GLU A 7 -1.29 0.89 -11.75
C GLU A 7 -1.13 1.26 -10.27
N HIS A 8 -1.66 0.46 -9.35
CA HIS A 8 -1.47 0.63 -7.90
C HIS A 8 0.00 0.56 -7.50
N ALA A 9 0.75 -0.41 -8.03
CA ALA A 9 2.19 -0.51 -7.79
C ALA A 9 2.95 0.72 -8.32
N ALA A 10 2.60 1.22 -9.51
CA ALA A 10 3.21 2.42 -10.07
C ALA A 10 2.92 3.67 -9.22
N TYR A 11 1.69 3.85 -8.75
CA TYR A 11 1.34 4.95 -7.85
C TYR A 11 2.06 4.85 -6.50
N ALA A 12 2.17 3.65 -5.92
CA ALA A 12 2.89 3.44 -4.67
C ALA A 12 4.37 3.82 -4.79
N VAL A 13 5.01 3.42 -5.89
CA VAL A 13 6.40 3.80 -6.21
C VAL A 13 6.53 5.32 -6.39
N LEU A 14 5.58 5.96 -7.08
CA LEU A 14 5.61 7.41 -7.27
C LEU A 14 5.49 8.16 -5.92
N MET A 15 4.57 7.72 -5.05
CA MET A 15 4.41 8.29 -3.70
C MET A 15 5.66 8.07 -2.85
N GLN A 16 6.24 6.87 -2.89
CA GLN A 16 7.51 6.57 -2.23
C GLN A 16 8.63 7.46 -2.76
N ALA A 17 8.75 7.67 -4.06
CA ALA A 17 9.80 8.49 -4.65
C ALA A 17 9.68 9.95 -4.19
N VAL A 18 8.47 10.52 -4.18
CA VAL A 18 8.25 11.89 -3.68
C VAL A 18 8.73 12.02 -2.23
N ILE A 19 8.34 11.09 -1.36
CA ILE A 19 8.71 11.16 0.07
C ILE A 19 10.18 10.82 0.27
N GLY A 20 10.71 9.81 -0.43
CA GLY A 20 12.12 9.41 -0.37
C GLY A 20 13.04 10.56 -0.77
N LEU A 21 12.71 11.27 -1.84
CA LEU A 21 13.48 12.44 -2.31
C LEU A 21 13.39 13.64 -1.36
N ILE A 22 12.22 13.90 -0.75
CA ILE A 22 12.05 15.03 0.19
C ILE A 22 12.71 14.73 1.55
N SER A 23 12.56 13.50 2.05
CA SER A 23 13.05 13.10 3.37
C SER A 23 14.48 12.59 3.38
N GLY A 24 15.04 12.24 2.21
CA GLY A 24 16.31 11.53 2.08
C GLY A 24 16.25 10.09 2.59
N ASN A 25 15.06 9.53 2.82
CA ASN A 25 14.88 8.18 3.36
C ASN A 25 13.79 7.41 2.61
N TRP A 26 14.23 6.49 1.76
CA TRP A 26 13.37 5.64 0.93
C TRP A 26 12.49 4.67 1.73
N TRP A 27 12.88 4.32 2.96
CA TRP A 27 12.06 3.49 3.85
C TRP A 27 10.86 4.25 4.40
N ILE A 28 10.99 5.56 4.65
CA ILE A 28 9.84 6.40 5.04
C ILE A 28 8.84 6.47 3.88
N GLY A 29 9.33 6.67 2.66
CA GLY A 29 8.49 6.63 1.46
C GLY A 29 7.79 5.28 1.26
N ALA A 30 8.50 4.17 1.50
CA ALA A 30 7.93 2.83 1.40
C ALA A 30 6.84 2.58 2.46
N ALA A 31 7.10 2.96 3.71
CA ALA A 31 6.12 2.86 4.79
C ALA A 31 4.85 3.65 4.47
N PHE A 32 5.00 4.86 3.92
CA PHE A 32 3.85 5.67 3.49
C PHE A 32 3.08 5.03 2.34
N GLY A 33 3.76 4.60 1.27
CA GLY A 33 3.12 3.96 0.12
C GLY A 33 2.36 2.68 0.52
N ALA A 34 2.96 1.86 1.37
CA ALA A 34 2.32 0.66 1.93
C ALA A 34 1.10 1.01 2.79
N ALA A 35 1.23 1.99 3.70
CA ALA A 35 0.14 2.41 4.58
C ALA A 35 -1.04 3.03 3.79
N PHE A 36 -0.76 3.79 2.73
CA PHE A 36 -1.79 4.38 1.89
C PHE A 36 -2.65 3.31 1.21
N PHE A 37 -2.03 2.31 0.58
CA PHE A 37 -2.77 1.23 -0.08
C PHE A 37 -3.46 0.30 0.92
N LEU A 38 -2.87 0.06 2.09
CA LEU A 38 -3.55 -0.64 3.18
C LEU A 38 -4.82 0.09 3.62
N GLY A 39 -4.74 1.41 3.81
CA GLY A 39 -5.90 2.24 4.15
C GLY A 39 -6.97 2.27 3.06
N ARG A 40 -6.57 2.32 1.78
CA ARG A 40 -7.50 2.26 0.63
C ARG A 40 -8.32 0.97 0.64
N GLU A 41 -7.65 -0.19 0.74
CA GLU A 41 -8.33 -1.49 0.75
C GLU A 41 -9.17 -1.69 2.01
N HIS A 42 -8.70 -1.20 3.16
CA HIS A 42 -9.45 -1.20 4.40
C HIS A 42 -10.75 -0.39 4.28
N ALA A 43 -10.69 0.84 3.76
CA ALA A 43 -11.86 1.67 3.53
C ALA A 43 -12.83 1.03 2.52
N GLN A 44 -12.32 0.44 1.43
CA GLN A 44 -13.16 -0.31 0.49
C GLN A 44 -13.87 -1.49 1.16
N ARG A 45 -13.19 -2.18 2.08
CA ARG A 45 -13.79 -3.27 2.85
C ARG A 45 -14.88 -2.77 3.80
N GLU A 46 -14.74 -1.60 4.40
CA GLU A 46 -15.80 -0.98 5.21
C GLU A 46 -17.09 -0.81 4.40
N TYR A 47 -16.99 -0.25 3.18
CA TYR A 47 -18.15 -0.09 2.28
C TYR A 47 -18.79 -1.42 1.87
N HIS A 48 -18.01 -2.50 1.78
CA HIS A 48 -18.55 -3.84 1.49
C HIS A 48 -19.23 -4.50 2.69
N LEU A 49 -18.88 -4.11 3.92
CA LEU A 49 -19.48 -4.64 5.14
C LEU A 49 -20.76 -3.89 5.54
N GLY A 50 -20.96 -2.67 5.04
CA GLY A 50 -22.13 -1.84 5.32
C GLY A 50 -21.78 -0.35 5.33
N ASP A 51 -22.50 0.42 6.15
CA ASP A 51 -22.22 1.85 6.33
C ASP A 51 -20.97 2.05 7.22
N PRO A 52 -19.88 2.64 6.69
CA PRO A 52 -18.66 2.89 7.46
C PRO A 52 -18.90 3.71 8.74
N SER A 53 -19.93 4.57 8.75
CA SER A 53 -20.25 5.45 9.91
C SER A 53 -20.74 4.68 11.14
N HIS A 54 -21.28 3.47 10.93
CA HIS A 54 -21.85 2.63 11.98
C HIS A 54 -21.04 1.35 12.22
N LEU A 55 -19.94 1.17 11.48
CA LEU A 55 -19.06 0.03 11.60
C LEU A 55 -17.90 0.35 12.55
N PRO A 56 -17.55 -0.56 13.47
CA PRO A 56 -16.32 -0.41 14.24
C PRO A 56 -15.11 -0.50 13.28
N PRO A 57 -14.14 0.44 13.36
CA PRO A 57 -13.04 0.53 12.38
C PRO A 57 -12.20 -0.75 12.24
N TRP A 58 -12.03 -1.52 13.31
CA TRP A 58 -11.26 -2.76 13.29
C TRP A 58 -11.97 -3.91 12.54
N ARG A 59 -13.28 -3.81 12.28
CA ARG A 59 -14.04 -4.89 11.64
C ARG A 59 -13.64 -5.11 10.18
N ALA A 60 -13.26 -4.05 9.48
CA ALA A 60 -12.76 -4.14 8.11
C ALA A 60 -11.29 -4.59 8.04
N PHE A 61 -10.58 -4.61 9.16
CA PHE A 61 -9.18 -5.05 9.26
C PHE A 61 -9.01 -6.58 9.28
N ASP A 62 -10.02 -7.31 8.86
CA ASP A 62 -9.97 -8.75 8.69
C ASP A 62 -9.44 -9.13 7.30
N VAL A 63 -8.13 -8.93 7.11
CA VAL A 63 -7.41 -9.13 5.84
C VAL A 63 -7.56 -10.56 5.30
N TRP A 64 -7.79 -11.53 6.19
CA TRP A 64 -7.99 -12.94 5.85
C TRP A 64 -9.33 -13.20 5.17
N ASN A 65 -10.30 -12.31 5.33
CA ASN A 65 -11.61 -12.37 4.72
C ASN A 65 -11.78 -11.35 3.58
N TRP A 66 -10.70 -10.73 3.11
CA TRP A 66 -10.71 -9.90 1.91
C TRP A 66 -10.79 -10.75 0.64
N THR A 67 -11.33 -10.19 -0.44
CA THR A 67 -11.32 -10.84 -1.75
C THR A 67 -9.88 -11.00 -2.25
N THR A 68 -9.65 -12.01 -3.09
CA THR A 68 -8.32 -12.27 -3.65
C THR A 68 -7.78 -11.06 -4.41
N ASP A 69 -8.64 -10.32 -5.12
CA ASP A 69 -8.25 -9.11 -5.84
C ASP A 69 -7.79 -7.99 -4.90
N ALA A 70 -8.52 -7.72 -3.81
CA ALA A 70 -8.14 -6.74 -2.79
C ALA A 70 -6.79 -7.07 -2.14
N ARG A 71 -6.53 -8.37 -1.88
CA ARG A 71 -5.22 -8.81 -1.36
C ARG A 71 -4.10 -8.54 -2.36
N LEU A 72 -4.33 -8.77 -3.64
CA LEU A 72 -3.34 -8.49 -4.68
C LEU A 72 -3.15 -6.99 -4.90
N ASP A 73 -4.22 -6.19 -4.77
CA ASP A 73 -4.17 -4.72 -4.84
C ASP A 73 -3.42 -4.10 -3.66
N LEU A 74 -3.30 -4.81 -2.53
CA LEU A 74 -2.37 -4.45 -1.44
C LEU A 74 -0.96 -5.03 -1.65
N LEU A 75 -0.85 -6.31 -2.02
CA LEU A 75 0.44 -7.01 -2.06
C LEU A 75 1.35 -6.49 -3.18
N CYS A 76 0.80 -6.17 -4.36
CA CYS A 76 1.55 -5.61 -5.47
C CYS A 76 2.25 -4.28 -5.11
N PRO A 77 1.55 -3.24 -4.60
CA PRO A 77 2.21 -1.99 -4.21
C PRO A 77 3.17 -2.17 -3.04
N VAL A 78 2.82 -2.98 -2.02
CA VAL A 78 3.72 -3.24 -0.89
C VAL A 78 5.02 -3.91 -1.35
N ALA A 79 4.94 -4.93 -2.20
CA ALA A 79 6.12 -5.58 -2.76
C ALA A 79 6.96 -4.60 -3.60
N ALA A 80 6.32 -3.77 -4.43
CA ALA A 80 7.00 -2.80 -5.26
C ALA A 80 7.79 -1.77 -4.42
N VAL A 81 7.19 -1.24 -3.35
CA VAL A 81 7.86 -0.23 -2.53
C VAL A 81 8.99 -0.81 -1.67
N LEU A 82 8.86 -2.05 -1.22
CA LEU A 82 9.91 -2.77 -0.49
C LEU A 82 11.11 -3.07 -1.40
N VAL A 83 10.87 -3.51 -2.64
CA VAL A 83 11.93 -3.72 -3.63
C VAL A 83 12.66 -2.41 -3.92
N LEU A 84 11.92 -1.32 -4.15
CA LEU A 84 12.54 -0.02 -4.42
C LEU A 84 13.33 0.49 -3.22
N ALA A 85 12.81 0.38 -1.99
CA ALA A 85 13.53 0.78 -0.79
C ALA A 85 14.81 -0.04 -0.57
N GLY A 86 14.76 -1.35 -0.82
CA GLY A 86 15.93 -2.22 -0.73
C GLY A 86 16.99 -1.88 -1.76
N VAL A 87 16.59 -1.64 -3.02
CA VAL A 87 17.52 -1.22 -4.09
C VAL A 87 18.10 0.16 -3.81
N ALA A 88 17.27 1.13 -3.45
CA ALA A 88 17.72 2.48 -3.12
C ALA A 88 18.64 2.48 -1.90
N GLY A 89 18.29 1.74 -0.85
CA GLY A 89 19.13 1.58 0.33
C GLY A 89 20.47 0.89 0.05
N TYR A 90 20.50 -0.07 -0.88
CA TYR A 90 21.75 -0.70 -1.33
C TYR A 90 22.62 0.29 -2.13
N VAL A 91 22.02 1.12 -2.98
CA VAL A 91 22.74 2.13 -3.78
C VAL A 91 23.27 3.28 -2.92
N GLU A 92 22.49 3.71 -1.93
CA GLU A 92 22.83 4.83 -1.04
C GLU A 92 23.78 4.42 0.11
N GLY A 93 24.11 3.13 0.23
CA GLY A 93 25.16 2.66 1.12
C GLY A 93 24.81 2.75 2.61
N PHE A 94 23.70 2.10 3.01
CA PHE A 94 23.55 1.65 4.40
C PHE A 94 24.55 0.52 4.72
#